data_AF-A0A368GY24-F1
#
_entry.id   AF-A0A368GY24-F1
#
_cell.length_a   1.000
_cell.length_b   1.000
_cell.length_c   1.000
_cell.angle_alpha   90.00
_cell.angle_beta   90.00
_cell.angle_gamma   90.00
#
_symmetry.space_group_name_H-M   'P 1'
#
loop_
_entity.id
_entity.type
_entity.pdbx_description
1 polymer ?
#
loop_
_entity_poly.entity_id
_entity_poly.type
_entity_poly.pdbx_seq_one_letter_code
_entity_poly.pdbx_strand_id
1 'polypeptide(L)'
;MEGVVAKKEEEITSFPAFSCSNPGLSDELRDLFLSYHNDARRRVALGIEPNKVGTLNPAKNMYKLEWDCDMEQQAQNAITSCPNSMTPFPKMAQNLLRYRNTVGLSNPGAKIKSTLNNWWSEAKEYGVTDPQNMNTDGNLNEFAQMVYSETTKLGCAYNICNKTMTITCLYNEISYIGYPMWETGPACTQASDCTTYSNSSCDDGLCTRGTDIPDTNNVCPANSGMTDAARQKFLEKHNNYRSRLARGLEHDARGGNAPKAARMLKMVYDCSLEVSAMAHASRCIDEHSDKSLRPLVGENVYMVGVVDVDKVKAAAEASKVWWDELAKYGVGPSNNFTDSLWYSPEVKIGHYTQMAWDTTYRLGCGVAHCPNMTLTVCHYAPQGNYIDELIYKIGDPCTSDSGCPGSYTCSVAEGLCNVV
;
A
#
# COMPACT_ATOMS: atom_id res chain seq x y z
N MET A 1 -1.06 -44.95 51.87
CA MET A 1 -1.41 -43.52 51.87
C MET A 1 -0.07 -42.79 51.89
N GLU A 2 0.63 -42.68 50.76
CA GLU A 2 0.42 -41.65 49.71
C GLU A 2 0.39 -40.24 50.30
N GLY A 3 1.18 -39.26 49.86
CA GLY A 3 1.88 -39.14 48.59
C GLY A 3 3.06 -38.17 48.64
N VAL A 4 4.01 -38.43 47.74
CA VAL A 4 5.12 -37.56 47.37
C VAL A 4 4.57 -36.51 46.40
N VAL A 5 4.73 -35.23 46.72
CA VAL A 5 4.39 -34.12 45.83
C VAL A 5 5.43 -34.07 44.72
N ALA A 6 5.04 -34.51 43.52
CA ALA A 6 5.83 -34.33 42.31
C ALA A 6 5.83 -32.84 41.91
N LYS A 7 7.02 -32.29 41.69
CA LYS A 7 7.21 -30.99 41.03
C LYS A 7 6.71 -31.13 39.59
N LYS A 8 5.81 -30.22 39.19
CA LYS A 8 5.36 -30.05 37.82
C LYS A 8 6.54 -29.55 36.99
N GLU A 9 7.03 -30.38 36.08
CA GLU A 9 7.96 -29.94 35.01
C GLU A 9 7.24 -28.91 34.13
N GLU A 10 7.95 -27.84 33.78
CA GLU A 10 7.49 -26.78 32.88
C GLU A 10 7.22 -27.37 31.48
N GLU A 11 6.07 -27.01 30.91
CA GLU A 11 5.68 -27.38 29.54
C GLU A 11 6.71 -26.87 28.54
N ILE A 12 7.28 -27.80 27.76
CA ILE A 12 8.08 -27.51 26.58
C ILE A 12 7.15 -26.85 25.55
N THR A 13 7.27 -25.53 25.39
CA THR A 13 6.58 -24.79 24.32
C THR A 13 7.11 -25.28 22.97
N SER A 14 6.30 -26.01 22.20
CA SER A 14 6.67 -26.43 20.85
C SER A 14 6.61 -25.20 19.93
N PHE A 15 7.76 -24.71 19.49
CA PHE A 15 7.83 -23.66 18.48
C PHE A 15 7.32 -24.20 17.13
N PRO A 16 6.63 -23.39 16.31
CA PRO A 16 6.34 -23.76 14.94
C PRO A 16 7.66 -23.96 14.18
N ALA A 17 7.85 -25.14 13.58
CA ALA A 17 9.07 -25.46 12.85
C ALA A 17 9.14 -24.62 11.56
N PHE A 18 10.16 -23.76 11.44
CA PHE A 18 10.33 -22.89 10.27
C PHE A 18 10.81 -23.67 9.04
N SER A 19 11.36 -24.88 9.24
CA SER A 19 11.82 -25.78 8.17
C SER A 19 12.87 -25.15 7.23
N CYS A 20 13.56 -24.09 7.67
CA CYS A 20 14.65 -23.49 6.93
C CYS A 20 15.93 -24.33 7.06
N SER A 21 16.64 -24.49 5.95
CA SER A 21 17.86 -25.32 5.88
C SER A 21 19.12 -24.63 6.43
N ASN A 22 19.07 -23.33 6.74
CA ASN A 22 20.23 -22.57 7.21
C ASN A 22 20.58 -22.95 8.66
N PRO A 23 21.76 -23.57 8.91
CA PRO A 23 22.16 -23.95 10.26
C PRO A 23 22.66 -22.75 11.09
N GLY A 24 22.86 -21.58 10.48
CA GLY A 24 23.36 -20.37 11.14
C GLY A 24 22.37 -19.72 12.11
N LEU A 25 21.10 -20.14 12.09
CA LEU A 25 20.04 -19.62 12.93
C LEU A 25 19.15 -20.78 13.41
N SER A 26 18.83 -20.80 14.71
CA SER A 26 17.87 -21.77 15.26
C SER A 26 16.43 -21.25 15.16
N ASP A 27 15.45 -22.16 15.24
CA ASP A 27 14.04 -21.79 15.16
C ASP A 27 13.60 -20.88 16.31
N GLU A 28 14.21 -20.99 17.49
CA GLU A 28 13.96 -20.07 18.61
C GLU A 28 14.43 -18.64 18.29
N LEU A 29 15.53 -18.51 17.54
CA LEU A 29 16.02 -17.19 17.12
C LEU A 29 15.22 -16.63 15.94
N ARG A 30 14.73 -17.49 15.04
CA ARG A 30 13.76 -17.09 14.00
C ARG A 30 12.48 -16.55 14.63
N ASP A 31 11.95 -17.27 15.62
CA ASP A 31 10.78 -16.85 16.38
C ASP A 31 11.03 -15.54 17.12
N LEU A 32 12.20 -15.35 17.76
CA LEU A 32 12.56 -14.08 18.40
C LEU A 32 12.52 -12.90 17.42
N PHE A 33 13.05 -13.04 16.20
CA PHE A 33 12.97 -12.01 15.19
C PHE A 33 11.51 -11.76 14.77
N LEU A 34 10.80 -12.82 14.40
CA LEU A 34 9.47 -12.70 13.82
C LEU A 34 8.42 -12.18 14.81
N SER A 35 8.38 -12.75 16.01
CA SER A 35 7.46 -12.36 17.08
C SER A 35 7.68 -10.90 17.49
N TYR A 36 8.93 -10.47 17.65
CA TYR A 36 9.24 -9.08 17.98
C TYR A 36 8.64 -8.11 16.96
N HIS A 37 8.87 -8.34 15.67
CA HIS A 37 8.35 -7.46 14.62
C HIS A 37 6.83 -7.45 14.61
N ASN A 38 6.19 -8.62 14.64
CA ASN A 38 4.74 -8.72 14.59
C ASN A 38 4.06 -8.11 15.82
N ASP A 39 4.62 -8.32 17.02
CA ASP A 39 4.09 -7.69 18.23
C ASP A 39 4.25 -6.18 18.20
N ALA A 40 5.37 -5.68 17.69
CA ALA A 40 5.62 -4.25 17.55
C ALA A 40 4.68 -3.59 16.52
N ARG A 41 4.52 -4.21 15.35
CA ARG A 41 3.57 -3.79 14.31
C ARG A 41 2.13 -3.80 14.82
N ARG A 42 1.74 -4.81 15.62
CA ARG A 42 0.40 -4.88 16.22
C ARG A 42 0.15 -3.74 17.20
N ARG A 43 1.14 -3.39 18.03
CA ARG A 43 1.02 -2.23 18.95
C ARG A 43 0.81 -0.92 18.19
N VAL A 44 1.46 -0.75 17.03
CA VAL A 44 1.20 0.40 16.14
C VAL A 44 -0.20 0.32 15.55
N ALA A 45 -0.62 -0.82 15.00
CA ALA A 45 -1.96 -1.00 14.44
C ALA A 45 -3.06 -0.62 15.44
N LEU A 46 -2.91 -1.06 16.69
CA LEU A 46 -3.83 -0.77 17.79
C LEU A 46 -3.72 0.65 18.37
N GLY A 47 -2.75 1.46 17.93
CA GLY A 47 -2.54 2.84 18.41
C GLY A 47 -2.02 2.94 19.84
N ILE A 48 -1.34 1.90 20.33
CA ILE A 48 -0.80 1.82 21.70
C ILE A 48 0.73 1.91 21.76
N GLU A 49 1.41 1.93 20.62
CA GLU A 49 2.87 2.07 20.57
C GLU A 49 3.29 3.50 20.97
N PRO A 50 4.24 3.67 21.90
CA PRO A 50 4.75 5.00 22.26
C PRO A 50 5.41 5.73 21.10
N ASN A 51 5.13 7.02 20.99
CA ASN A 51 5.88 7.96 20.16
C ASN A 51 6.75 8.86 21.07
N LYS A 52 7.57 9.74 20.50
CA LYS A 52 8.29 10.77 21.28
C LYS A 52 7.35 11.59 22.17
N VAL A 53 6.16 11.88 21.67
CA VAL A 53 5.06 12.49 22.42
C VAL A 53 3.79 11.68 22.16
N GLY A 54 3.16 11.20 23.24
CA GLY A 54 1.93 10.40 23.14
C GLY A 54 2.18 9.01 22.53
N THR A 55 1.24 8.56 21.70
CA THR A 55 1.32 7.28 20.97
C THR A 55 1.36 7.53 19.46
N LEU A 56 1.86 6.54 18.73
CA LEU A 56 1.75 6.52 17.27
C LEU A 56 0.29 6.36 16.86
N ASN A 57 -0.06 6.94 15.71
CA ASN A 57 -1.40 6.81 15.14
C ASN A 57 -1.73 5.33 14.85
N PRO A 58 -2.97 4.87 15.09
CA PRO A 58 -3.39 3.51 14.76
C PRO A 58 -3.29 3.28 13.25
N ALA A 59 -3.03 2.04 12.84
CA ALA A 59 -2.80 1.69 11.44
C ALA A 59 -3.87 0.74 10.91
N LYS A 60 -4.52 1.13 9.82
CA LYS A 60 -5.23 0.20 8.95
C LYS A 60 -4.23 -0.47 8.00
N ASN A 61 -4.58 -1.64 7.46
CA ASN A 61 -3.73 -2.39 6.51
C ASN A 61 -2.31 -2.69 7.02
N MET A 62 -2.09 -2.84 8.33
CA MET A 62 -0.78 -3.25 8.85
C MET A 62 -0.60 -4.76 8.65
N TYR A 63 0.28 -5.20 7.76
CA TYR A 63 0.44 -6.63 7.48
C TYR A 63 1.34 -7.34 8.49
N LYS A 64 0.94 -8.56 8.86
CA LYS A 64 1.75 -9.51 9.61
C LYS A 64 2.87 -10.01 8.71
N LEU A 65 4.07 -10.07 9.25
CA LEU A 65 5.24 -10.64 8.59
C LEU A 65 5.21 -12.16 8.70
N GLU A 66 5.56 -12.82 7.62
CA GLU A 66 5.88 -14.24 7.55
C GLU A 66 7.38 -14.43 7.34
N TRP A 67 7.93 -15.52 7.90
CA TRP A 67 9.34 -15.83 7.71
C TRP A 67 9.59 -16.41 6.32
N ASP A 68 10.61 -15.92 5.64
CA ASP A 68 11.03 -16.40 4.32
C ASP A 68 12.46 -16.95 4.38
N CYS A 69 12.60 -18.26 4.20
CA CYS A 69 13.89 -18.95 4.31
C CYS A 69 14.89 -18.54 3.22
N ASP A 70 14.41 -18.13 2.04
CA ASP A 70 15.30 -17.68 0.94
C ASP A 70 15.84 -16.28 1.24
N MET A 71 15.00 -15.40 1.79
CA MET A 71 15.45 -14.10 2.30
C MET A 71 16.41 -14.27 3.49
N GLU A 72 16.15 -15.21 4.40
CA GLU A 72 17.10 -15.56 5.46
C GLU A 72 18.45 -15.99 4.89
N GLN A 73 18.46 -16.87 3.88
CA GLN A 73 19.71 -17.32 3.28
C GLN A 73 20.46 -16.18 2.58
N GLN A 74 19.74 -15.28 1.91
CA GLN A 74 20.32 -14.06 1.33
C GLN A 74 20.93 -13.14 2.42
N ALA A 75 20.21 -12.95 3.52
CA ALA A 75 20.68 -12.20 4.69
C ALA A 75 21.98 -12.83 5.26
N GLN A 76 22.00 -14.15 5.42
CA GLN A 76 23.14 -14.91 5.94
C GLN A 76 24.36 -14.77 5.03
N ASN A 77 24.17 -14.88 3.71
CA ASN A 77 25.24 -14.76 2.73
C ASN A 77 25.88 -13.37 2.74
N ALA A 78 25.06 -12.32 2.85
CA ALA A 78 25.51 -10.93 2.86
C ALA A 78 26.39 -10.57 4.07
N ILE A 79 26.26 -11.28 5.19
CA ILE A 79 27.00 -11.00 6.43
C ILE A 79 28.10 -12.01 6.76
N THR A 80 28.44 -12.91 5.83
CA THR A 80 29.50 -13.92 5.99
C THR A 80 30.85 -13.34 6.47
N SER A 81 31.17 -12.10 6.08
CA SER A 81 32.39 -11.38 6.46
C SER A 81 32.18 -10.34 7.58
N CYS A 82 30.98 -10.26 8.16
CA CYS A 82 30.55 -9.25 9.11
C CYS A 82 30.83 -7.80 8.64
N PRO A 83 30.25 -7.40 7.49
CA PRO A 83 30.44 -6.07 6.94
C PRO A 83 29.82 -5.00 7.85
N ASN A 84 30.23 -3.75 7.65
CA ASN A 84 29.67 -2.56 8.30
C ASN A 84 28.76 -1.73 7.37
N SER A 85 28.55 -2.19 6.15
CA SER A 85 27.72 -1.54 5.14
C SER A 85 26.65 -2.51 4.64
N MET A 86 25.53 -1.96 4.21
CA MET A 86 24.44 -2.71 3.59
C MET A 86 24.84 -3.27 2.23
N THR A 87 24.24 -4.40 1.87
CA THR A 87 24.26 -5.01 0.56
C THR A 87 23.01 -4.56 -0.20
N PRO A 88 23.11 -4.09 -1.45
CA PRO A 88 21.93 -3.75 -2.23
C PRO A 88 21.19 -5.04 -2.64
N PHE A 89 19.90 -5.10 -2.32
CA PHE A 89 19.02 -6.18 -2.75
C PHE A 89 17.92 -5.61 -3.65
N PRO A 90 17.71 -6.17 -4.84
CA PRO A 90 16.58 -5.76 -5.69
C PRO A 90 15.25 -5.94 -4.94
N LYS A 91 14.47 -4.86 -4.85
CA LYS A 91 13.13 -4.84 -4.24
C LYS A 91 13.06 -5.27 -2.76
N MET A 92 14.17 -5.25 -2.04
CA MET A 92 14.20 -5.54 -0.62
C MET A 92 14.93 -4.44 0.16
N ALA A 93 14.39 -4.08 1.31
CA ALA A 93 15.08 -3.24 2.27
C ALA A 93 15.98 -4.07 3.19
N GLN A 94 17.00 -3.44 3.76
CA GLN A 94 17.90 -4.06 4.72
C GLN A 94 18.08 -3.16 5.94
N ASN A 95 17.92 -3.72 7.14
CA ASN A 95 18.49 -3.15 8.36
C ASN A 95 19.77 -3.92 8.70
N LEU A 96 20.82 -3.22 9.14
CA LEU A 96 22.11 -3.84 9.50
C LEU A 96 22.72 -3.14 10.70
N LEU A 97 23.15 -3.93 11.69
CA LEU A 97 23.88 -3.44 12.85
C LEU A 97 25.12 -4.29 13.10
N ARG A 98 26.27 -3.64 13.27
CA ARG A 98 27.56 -4.28 13.53
C ARG A 98 28.10 -3.88 14.90
N TYR A 99 28.32 -4.87 15.76
CA TYR A 99 29.00 -4.72 17.05
C TYR A 99 30.50 -5.01 16.93
N ARG A 100 31.32 -4.21 17.61
CA ARG A 100 32.76 -4.44 17.81
C ARG A 100 33.04 -4.84 19.26
N ASN A 101 34.09 -5.63 19.50
CA ASN A 101 34.55 -6.10 20.81
C ASN A 101 33.55 -7.01 21.54
N THR A 102 33.65 -8.30 21.26
CA THR A 102 32.66 -9.33 21.57
C THR A 102 32.78 -9.95 22.96
N VAL A 103 33.38 -9.25 23.91
CA VAL A 103 33.36 -9.70 25.32
C VAL A 103 31.89 -9.73 25.74
N GLY A 104 31.31 -10.92 25.87
CA GLY A 104 29.88 -11.13 26.17
C GLY A 104 28.97 -11.56 25.00
N LEU A 105 29.50 -12.04 23.87
CA LEU A 105 28.69 -12.67 22.81
C LEU A 105 28.26 -14.13 23.10
N SER A 106 28.36 -14.59 24.35
CA SER A 106 27.90 -15.92 24.74
C SER A 106 26.39 -16.13 24.55
N ASN A 107 25.62 -15.06 24.33
CA ASN A 107 24.18 -15.11 24.10
C ASN A 107 23.76 -14.25 22.89
N PRO A 108 23.74 -14.82 21.67
CA PRO A 108 23.26 -14.16 20.46
C PRO A 108 21.83 -13.63 20.57
N GLY A 109 20.93 -14.38 21.23
CA GLY A 109 19.52 -13.98 21.41
C GLY A 109 19.36 -12.65 22.16
N ALA A 110 20.13 -12.44 23.23
CA ALA A 110 20.12 -11.17 23.96
C ALA A 110 20.57 -9.98 23.09
N LYS A 111 21.58 -10.20 22.22
CA LYS A 111 22.06 -9.18 21.29
C LYS A 111 21.07 -8.91 20.15
N ILE A 112 20.42 -9.94 19.63
CA ILE A 112 19.33 -9.80 18.67
C ILE A 112 18.22 -8.93 19.26
N LYS A 113 17.71 -9.27 20.45
CA LYS A 113 16.67 -8.48 21.11
C LYS A 113 17.09 -7.02 21.33
N SER A 114 18.34 -6.79 21.75
CA SER A 114 18.88 -5.44 21.91
C SER A 114 18.95 -4.66 20.59
N THR A 115 19.31 -5.32 19.49
CA THR A 115 19.35 -4.72 18.15
C THR A 115 17.95 -4.31 17.70
N LEU A 116 16.97 -5.20 17.86
CA LEU A 116 15.57 -4.92 17.48
C LEU A 116 14.98 -3.79 18.32
N ASN A 117 15.28 -3.75 19.63
CA ASN A 117 14.91 -2.63 20.50
C ASN A 117 15.53 -1.30 20.02
N ASN A 118 16.79 -1.32 19.59
CA ASN A 118 17.48 -0.12 19.11
C ASN A 118 16.79 0.43 17.86
N TRP A 119 16.69 -0.38 16.80
CA TRP A 119 16.01 -0.01 15.56
C TRP A 119 14.58 0.49 15.80
N TRP A 120 13.83 -0.18 16.68
CA TRP A 120 12.45 0.21 16.96
C TRP A 120 12.34 1.50 17.80
N SER A 121 13.34 1.81 18.61
CA SER A 121 13.30 2.95 19.55
C SER A 121 13.37 4.32 18.87
N GLU A 122 13.74 4.38 17.59
CA GLU A 122 13.86 5.61 16.82
C GLU A 122 12.55 6.43 16.83
N ALA A 123 11.39 5.78 16.71
CA ALA A 123 10.10 6.46 16.79
C ALA A 123 9.88 7.15 18.14
N LYS A 124 10.37 6.56 19.23
CA LYS A 124 10.29 7.14 20.57
C LYS A 124 11.34 8.24 20.79
N GLU A 125 12.49 8.15 20.16
CA GLU A 125 13.60 9.11 20.31
C GLU A 125 13.42 10.37 19.44
N TYR A 126 13.15 10.16 18.16
CA TYR A 126 13.09 11.22 17.15
C TYR A 126 11.66 11.71 16.93
N GLY A 127 10.70 10.79 16.96
CA GLY A 127 9.28 11.07 16.79
C GLY A 127 8.81 10.90 15.35
N VAL A 128 7.67 10.24 15.16
CA VAL A 128 6.93 10.32 13.90
C VAL A 128 5.97 11.49 14.00
N THR A 129 6.33 12.62 13.38
CA THR A 129 5.61 13.90 13.54
C THR A 129 4.76 14.28 12.34
N ASP A 130 4.99 13.65 11.19
CA ASP A 130 4.19 13.91 10.00
C ASP A 130 2.75 13.39 10.19
N PRO A 131 1.71 14.20 9.91
CA PRO A 131 0.32 13.81 10.14
C PRO A 131 -0.16 12.63 9.28
N GLN A 132 0.55 12.32 8.20
CA GLN A 132 0.30 11.17 7.32
C GLN A 132 1.28 10.01 7.61
N ASN A 133 2.04 10.09 8.70
CA ASN A 133 3.06 9.13 9.10
C ASN A 133 4.13 8.91 8.02
N MET A 134 4.48 9.95 7.26
CA MET A 134 5.54 9.89 6.26
C MET A 134 6.90 9.60 6.87
N ASN A 135 7.70 8.80 6.16
CA ASN A 135 9.13 8.67 6.42
C ASN A 135 9.85 9.95 5.92
N THR A 136 10.02 10.94 6.80
CA THR A 136 10.62 12.23 6.45
C THR A 136 12.02 12.46 7.03
N ASP A 137 12.47 11.58 7.92
CA ASP A 137 13.70 11.77 8.69
C ASP A 137 14.61 10.53 8.54
N GLY A 138 15.86 10.76 8.16
CA GLY A 138 16.88 9.71 8.07
C GLY A 138 17.20 9.05 9.41
N ASN A 139 16.79 9.64 10.54
CA ASN A 139 16.90 9.02 11.87
C ASN A 139 15.83 7.95 12.14
N LEU A 140 14.85 7.78 11.25
CA LEU A 140 13.79 6.77 11.36
C LEU A 140 13.99 5.60 10.38
N ASN A 141 15.17 5.48 9.75
CA ASN A 141 15.37 4.55 8.64
C ASN A 141 15.09 3.10 9.04
N GLU A 142 15.66 2.63 10.15
CA GLU A 142 15.50 1.26 10.59
C GLU A 142 14.09 0.99 11.13
N PHE A 143 13.51 1.93 11.89
CA PHE A 143 12.12 1.87 12.31
C PHE A 143 11.17 1.81 11.11
N ALA A 144 11.40 2.63 10.09
CA ALA A 144 10.57 2.71 8.89
C ALA A 144 10.49 1.36 8.18
N GLN A 145 11.61 0.62 8.03
CA GLN A 145 11.57 -0.71 7.42
C GLN A 145 10.84 -1.73 8.30
N MET A 146 10.97 -1.65 9.63
CA MET A 146 10.29 -2.57 10.55
C MET A 146 8.77 -2.35 10.58
N VAL A 147 8.32 -1.09 10.52
CA VAL A 147 6.91 -0.71 10.67
C VAL A 147 6.15 -0.65 9.34
N TYR A 148 6.84 -0.66 8.19
CA TYR A 148 6.20 -0.42 6.90
C TYR A 148 5.00 -1.34 6.65
N SER A 149 3.82 -0.76 6.53
CA SER A 149 2.55 -1.49 6.62
C SER A 149 2.37 -2.56 5.53
N GLU A 150 2.94 -2.35 4.35
CA GLU A 150 2.83 -3.28 3.23
C GLU A 150 3.83 -4.44 3.28
N THR A 151 4.87 -4.38 4.09
CA THR A 151 5.82 -5.50 4.21
C THR A 151 5.11 -6.76 4.69
N THR A 152 5.36 -7.90 4.03
CA THR A 152 4.71 -9.18 4.35
C THR A 152 5.68 -10.31 4.62
N LYS A 153 6.96 -10.17 4.26
CA LYS A 153 7.99 -11.19 4.46
C LYS A 153 9.22 -10.62 5.15
N LEU A 154 9.81 -11.45 6.01
CA LEU A 154 10.99 -11.15 6.79
C LEU A 154 12.01 -12.30 6.66
N GLY A 155 13.27 -11.95 6.47
CA GLY A 155 14.39 -12.88 6.61
C GLY A 155 15.55 -12.21 7.34
N CYS A 156 15.91 -12.71 8.52
CA CYS A 156 17.00 -12.14 9.32
C CYS A 156 18.12 -13.14 9.53
N ALA A 157 19.33 -12.64 9.73
CA ALA A 157 20.49 -13.46 10.05
C ALA A 157 21.44 -12.72 11.00
N TYR A 158 22.29 -13.49 11.66
CA TYR A 158 23.47 -12.94 12.32
C TYR A 158 24.71 -13.76 11.97
N ASN A 159 25.88 -13.16 12.17
CA ASN A 159 27.15 -13.85 12.04
C ASN A 159 28.18 -13.28 13.00
N ILE A 160 29.13 -14.12 13.43
CA ILE A 160 30.21 -13.74 14.34
C ILE A 160 31.54 -13.96 13.63
N CYS A 161 32.29 -12.88 13.43
CA CYS A 161 33.60 -12.87 12.80
C CYS A 161 34.64 -12.40 13.82
N ASN A 162 35.28 -13.36 14.50
CA ASN A 162 36.26 -13.11 15.56
C ASN A 162 35.69 -12.18 16.66
N LYS A 163 36.11 -10.90 16.68
CA LYS A 163 35.64 -9.88 17.63
C LYS A 163 34.56 -8.95 17.07
N THR A 164 33.80 -9.42 16.10
CA THR A 164 32.69 -8.68 15.47
C THR A 164 31.44 -9.57 15.44
N MET A 165 30.27 -8.99 15.68
CA MET A 165 28.99 -9.60 15.32
C MET A 165 28.20 -8.64 14.44
N THR A 166 27.65 -9.15 13.35
CA THR A 166 26.73 -8.41 12.49
C THR A 166 25.37 -9.09 12.55
N ILE A 167 24.31 -8.29 12.71
CA ILE A 167 22.90 -8.72 12.64
C ILE A 167 22.26 -7.95 11.50
N THR A 168 21.44 -8.63 10.69
CA THR A 168 20.72 -8.00 9.59
C THR A 168 19.34 -8.61 9.41
N CYS A 169 18.39 -7.80 8.94
CA CYS A 169 17.07 -8.23 8.52
C CYS A 169 16.77 -7.69 7.12
N LEU A 170 16.19 -8.53 6.27
CA LEU A 170 15.68 -8.19 4.96
C LEU A 170 14.16 -8.15 4.99
N TYR A 171 13.59 -7.20 4.27
CA TYR A 171 12.16 -6.98 4.14
C TYR A 171 11.80 -6.99 2.65
N ASN A 172 10.71 -7.65 2.28
CA ASN A 172 10.31 -7.79 0.86
C ASN A 172 9.66 -6.55 0.25
N GLU A 173 9.69 -5.44 0.96
CA GLU A 173 9.17 -4.15 0.57
C GLU A 173 10.11 -3.06 1.11
N ILE A 174 10.06 -1.88 0.51
CA ILE A 174 10.95 -0.76 0.85
C ILE A 174 10.10 0.42 1.32
N SER A 175 10.34 0.89 2.54
CA SER A 175 9.81 2.18 3.00
C SER A 175 10.69 3.30 2.48
N TYR A 176 10.23 3.99 1.43
CA TYR A 176 10.93 5.11 0.82
C TYR A 176 10.78 6.41 1.63
N ILE A 177 11.82 7.26 1.62
CA ILE A 177 11.71 8.62 2.14
C ILE A 177 10.69 9.41 1.32
N GLY A 178 9.82 10.14 2.00
CA GLY A 178 8.72 10.92 1.41
C GLY A 178 7.41 10.15 1.25
N TYR A 179 7.36 8.88 1.68
CA TYR A 179 6.16 8.04 1.60
C TYR A 179 5.63 7.69 2.99
N PRO A 180 4.30 7.52 3.15
CA PRO A 180 3.70 7.07 4.41
C PRO A 180 4.23 5.69 4.79
N MET A 181 4.70 5.55 6.03
CA MET A 181 5.07 4.25 6.58
C MET A 181 3.82 3.37 6.81
N TRP A 182 2.71 3.99 7.19
CA TRP A 182 1.38 3.40 7.25
C TRP A 182 0.28 4.46 7.11
N GLU A 183 -0.92 4.02 6.73
CA GLU A 183 -2.10 4.88 6.73
C GLU A 183 -2.81 4.86 8.09
N THR A 184 -3.12 6.04 8.62
CA THR A 184 -3.91 6.16 9.85
C THR A 184 -5.31 5.58 9.63
N GLY A 185 -5.74 4.69 10.54
CA GLY A 185 -7.05 4.07 10.50
C GLY A 185 -7.20 2.98 11.57
N PRO A 186 -8.41 2.45 11.78
CA PRO A 186 -8.60 1.35 12.70
C PRO A 186 -7.84 0.10 12.24
N ALA A 187 -7.27 -0.64 13.18
CA ALA A 187 -6.74 -1.97 12.93
C ALA A 187 -7.84 -2.88 12.33
N CYS A 188 -7.43 -3.89 11.57
CA CYS A 188 -8.40 -4.80 10.98
C CYS A 188 -9.16 -5.57 12.06
N THR A 189 -10.43 -5.84 11.80
CA THR A 189 -11.27 -6.75 12.61
C THR A 189 -11.79 -7.92 11.78
N GLN A 190 -11.76 -7.79 10.46
CA GLN A 190 -12.23 -8.78 9.50
C GLN A 190 -11.42 -8.66 8.19
N ALA A 191 -11.52 -9.70 7.34
CA ALA A 191 -10.78 -9.78 6.08
C ALA A 191 -11.00 -8.58 5.15
N SER A 192 -12.22 -8.05 5.09
CA SER A 192 -12.57 -6.91 4.23
C SER A 192 -11.92 -5.59 4.65
N ASP A 193 -11.38 -5.49 5.85
CA ASP A 193 -10.65 -4.30 6.31
C ASP A 193 -9.22 -4.26 5.74
N CYS A 194 -8.72 -5.40 5.23
CA CYS A 194 -7.40 -5.57 4.64
C CYS A 194 -7.46 -5.40 3.12
N THR A 195 -7.02 -4.24 2.66
CA THR A 195 -7.32 -3.74 1.30
C THR A 195 -6.09 -3.58 0.40
N THR A 196 -4.88 -3.74 0.95
CA THR A 196 -3.63 -3.63 0.18
C THR A 196 -3.48 -4.82 -0.77
N TYR A 197 -3.53 -6.04 -0.23
CA TYR A 197 -3.40 -7.29 -0.99
C TYR A 197 -4.74 -8.02 -1.06
N SER A 198 -5.05 -8.57 -2.23
CA SER A 198 -6.24 -9.40 -2.43
C SER A 198 -6.17 -10.69 -1.58
N ASN A 199 -7.33 -11.29 -1.29
CA ASN A 199 -7.46 -12.51 -0.50
C ASN A 199 -6.85 -12.44 0.91
N SER A 200 -6.64 -11.23 1.45
CA SER A 200 -6.12 -11.06 2.80
C SER A 200 -7.13 -11.49 3.85
N SER A 201 -6.64 -11.88 5.02
CA SER A 201 -7.45 -12.05 6.24
C SER A 201 -6.94 -11.14 7.36
N CYS A 202 -7.59 -11.20 8.52
CA CYS A 202 -7.20 -10.41 9.69
C CYS A 202 -6.90 -11.33 10.87
N ASP A 203 -5.78 -11.08 11.53
CA ASP A 203 -5.28 -11.78 12.72
C ASP A 203 -4.94 -10.76 13.81
N ASP A 204 -5.87 -10.56 14.75
CA ASP A 204 -5.72 -9.70 15.93
C ASP A 204 -5.12 -8.31 15.60
N GLY A 205 -5.78 -7.58 14.69
CA GLY A 205 -5.38 -6.25 14.26
C GLY A 205 -4.31 -6.19 13.15
N LEU A 206 -3.70 -7.32 12.79
CA LEU A 206 -2.78 -7.41 11.65
C LEU A 206 -3.43 -8.10 10.45
N CYS A 207 -3.24 -7.53 9.27
CA CYS A 207 -3.63 -8.17 8.02
C CYS A 207 -2.68 -9.31 7.68
N THR A 208 -3.18 -10.48 7.29
CA THR A 208 -2.34 -11.58 6.79
C THR A 208 -2.51 -11.65 5.28
N ARG A 209 -1.39 -11.69 4.55
CA ARG A 209 -1.42 -11.71 3.08
C ARG A 209 -1.99 -13.05 2.59
N GLY A 210 -2.97 -12.98 1.70
CA GLY A 210 -3.48 -14.15 1.01
C GLY A 210 -2.58 -14.58 -0.15
N THR A 211 -2.92 -15.70 -0.78
CA THR A 211 -2.27 -16.11 -2.02
C THR A 211 -2.46 -15.06 -3.10
N ASP A 212 -1.35 -14.71 -3.78
CA ASP A 212 -1.37 -13.79 -4.92
C ASP A 212 -2.35 -14.30 -5.99
N ILE A 213 -3.09 -13.36 -6.60
CA ILE A 213 -3.91 -13.68 -7.76
C ILE A 213 -2.94 -13.95 -8.92
N PRO A 214 -2.99 -15.13 -9.58
CA PRO A 214 -2.10 -15.43 -10.68
C PRO A 214 -2.16 -14.35 -11.77
N ASP A 215 -0.98 -13.88 -12.20
CA ASP A 215 -0.86 -12.98 -13.33
C ASP A 215 -1.41 -13.67 -14.59
N THR A 216 -2.58 -13.22 -15.00
CA THR A 216 -3.33 -13.73 -16.15
C THR A 216 -3.61 -12.60 -17.12
N ASN A 217 -3.92 -12.93 -18.38
CA ASN A 217 -4.26 -11.96 -19.42
C ASN A 217 -5.53 -12.40 -20.17
N ASN A 218 -6.57 -12.75 -19.43
CA ASN A 218 -7.84 -13.22 -19.95
C ASN A 218 -8.81 -12.07 -20.23
N VAL A 219 -8.69 -10.93 -19.53
CA VAL A 219 -9.59 -9.77 -19.71
C VAL A 219 -9.34 -9.08 -21.06
N CYS A 220 -8.06 -8.88 -21.41
CA CYS A 220 -7.67 -8.29 -22.70
C CYS A 220 -6.58 -9.14 -23.37
N PRO A 221 -6.91 -10.32 -23.92
CA PRO A 221 -5.91 -11.28 -24.41
C PRO A 221 -5.10 -10.78 -25.61
N ALA A 222 -5.63 -9.80 -26.36
CA ALA A 222 -4.93 -9.17 -27.47
C ALA A 222 -3.92 -8.09 -27.04
N ASN A 223 -4.01 -7.61 -25.80
CA ASN A 223 -3.14 -6.56 -25.28
C ASN A 223 -1.94 -7.17 -24.57
N SER A 224 -0.82 -6.45 -24.57
CA SER A 224 0.39 -6.79 -23.83
C SER A 224 0.76 -5.69 -22.83
N GLY A 225 1.57 -6.04 -21.84
CA GLY A 225 2.06 -5.07 -20.85
C GLY A 225 1.13 -4.82 -19.65
N MET A 226 -0.07 -5.40 -19.60
CA MET A 226 -0.93 -5.38 -18.41
C MET A 226 -1.35 -6.80 -18.00
N THR A 227 -1.73 -6.96 -16.74
CA THR A 227 -2.26 -8.21 -16.18
C THR A 227 -3.67 -7.99 -15.63
N ASP A 228 -4.47 -9.05 -15.58
CA ASP A 228 -5.85 -9.00 -15.09
C ASP A 228 -5.94 -8.46 -13.66
N ALA A 229 -4.96 -8.79 -12.80
CA ALA A 229 -4.89 -8.26 -11.44
C ALA A 229 -4.73 -6.73 -11.42
N ALA A 230 -3.88 -6.15 -12.27
CA ALA A 230 -3.70 -4.71 -12.35
C ALA A 230 -4.95 -4.02 -12.93
N ARG A 231 -5.57 -4.59 -13.97
CA ARG A 231 -6.84 -4.09 -14.54
C ARG A 231 -7.94 -4.07 -13.49
N GLN A 232 -8.08 -5.18 -12.77
CA GLN A 232 -9.05 -5.32 -11.68
C GLN A 232 -8.80 -4.29 -10.59
N LYS A 233 -7.53 -4.06 -10.20
CA LYS A 233 -7.20 -3.10 -9.16
C LYS A 233 -7.58 -1.67 -9.54
N PHE A 234 -7.30 -1.23 -10.77
CA PHE A 234 -7.77 0.06 -11.26
C PHE A 234 -9.29 0.16 -11.21
N LEU A 235 -9.99 -0.82 -11.79
CA LEU A 235 -11.45 -0.80 -11.86
C LEU A 235 -12.11 -0.82 -10.48
N GLU A 236 -11.56 -1.63 -9.56
CA GLU A 236 -11.99 -1.74 -8.17
C GLU A 236 -11.85 -0.39 -7.45
N LYS A 237 -10.66 0.22 -7.50
CA LYS A 237 -10.39 1.51 -6.83
C LYS A 237 -11.33 2.60 -7.34
N HIS A 238 -11.46 2.73 -8.66
CA HIS A 238 -12.33 3.74 -9.26
C HIS A 238 -13.79 3.55 -8.84
N ASN A 239 -14.32 2.32 -8.93
CA ASN A 239 -15.72 2.07 -8.57
C ASN A 239 -15.97 2.18 -7.06
N ASN A 240 -15.02 1.78 -6.21
CA ASN A 240 -15.14 1.95 -4.76
C ASN A 240 -15.23 3.43 -4.37
N TYR A 241 -14.34 4.25 -4.92
CA TYR A 241 -14.33 5.69 -4.75
C TYR A 241 -15.62 6.36 -5.25
N ARG A 242 -16.04 6.03 -6.48
CA ARG A 242 -17.32 6.52 -7.04
C ARG A 242 -18.53 6.13 -6.19
N SER A 243 -18.55 4.90 -5.66
CA SER A 243 -19.62 4.44 -4.76
C SER A 243 -19.67 5.22 -3.45
N ARG A 244 -18.51 5.44 -2.81
CA ARG A 244 -18.42 6.19 -1.55
C ARG A 244 -18.82 7.65 -1.76
N LEU A 245 -18.37 8.26 -2.86
CA LEU A 245 -18.75 9.61 -3.26
C LEU A 245 -20.25 9.74 -3.49
N ALA A 246 -20.84 8.83 -4.28
CA ALA A 246 -22.27 8.84 -4.57
C ALA A 246 -23.14 8.79 -3.31
N ARG A 247 -22.65 8.15 -2.25
CA ARG A 247 -23.32 8.05 -0.94
C ARG A 247 -22.98 9.18 0.03
N GLY A 248 -22.15 10.15 -0.37
CA GLY A 248 -21.77 11.31 0.45
C GLY A 248 -20.80 10.97 1.58
N LEU A 249 -19.90 10.00 1.35
CA LEU A 249 -18.94 9.51 2.36
C LEU A 249 -17.51 10.04 2.17
N GLU A 250 -17.27 10.84 1.13
CA GLU A 250 -15.95 11.38 0.79
C GLU A 250 -15.78 12.80 1.33
N HIS A 251 -14.70 13.02 2.09
CA HIS A 251 -14.41 14.33 2.69
C HIS A 251 -13.94 15.32 1.61
N ASP A 252 -14.47 16.54 1.66
CA ASP A 252 -14.06 17.66 0.80
C ASP A 252 -13.33 18.71 1.65
N ALA A 253 -12.11 19.08 1.23
CA ALA A 253 -11.29 20.06 1.94
C ALA A 253 -11.96 21.44 2.08
N ARG A 254 -12.95 21.75 1.23
CA ARG A 254 -13.73 23.00 1.27
C ARG A 254 -14.94 22.93 2.19
N GLY A 255 -15.13 21.83 2.91
CA GLY A 255 -16.06 21.72 4.03
C GLY A 255 -16.97 20.50 3.95
N GLY A 256 -16.99 19.72 5.03
CA GLY A 256 -17.87 18.55 5.17
C GLY A 256 -17.51 17.41 4.22
N ASN A 257 -18.53 16.72 3.73
CA ASN A 257 -18.39 15.70 2.69
C ASN A 257 -18.90 16.26 1.35
N ALA A 258 -18.34 15.76 0.26
CA ALA A 258 -18.84 16.03 -1.08
C ALA A 258 -20.32 15.59 -1.22
N PRO A 259 -21.12 16.31 -2.03
CA PRO A 259 -22.55 16.01 -2.17
C PRO A 259 -22.80 14.62 -2.76
N LYS A 260 -23.95 14.02 -2.43
CA LYS A 260 -24.38 12.75 -3.02
C LYS A 260 -24.60 12.87 -4.53
N ALA A 261 -24.42 11.75 -5.24
CA ALA A 261 -24.60 11.68 -6.69
C ALA A 261 -25.87 10.91 -7.06
N ALA A 262 -26.70 11.51 -7.91
CA ALA A 262 -28.00 10.94 -8.29
C ALA A 262 -27.91 9.75 -9.26
N ARG A 263 -26.85 9.70 -10.08
CA ARG A 263 -26.77 8.83 -11.25
C ARG A 263 -25.34 8.45 -11.65
N MET A 264 -24.48 8.25 -10.66
CA MET A 264 -23.08 7.91 -10.88
C MET A 264 -22.97 6.57 -11.64
N LEU A 265 -22.42 6.57 -12.86
CA LEU A 265 -22.26 5.32 -13.62
C LEU A 265 -21.17 4.43 -13.00
N LYS A 266 -21.39 3.12 -12.99
CA LYS A 266 -20.36 2.13 -12.68
C LYS A 266 -19.42 2.00 -13.87
N MET A 267 -18.11 2.13 -13.64
CA MET A 267 -17.11 1.96 -14.68
C MET A 267 -16.97 0.49 -15.07
N VAL A 268 -16.70 0.25 -16.34
CA VAL A 268 -16.28 -1.03 -16.93
C VAL A 268 -14.91 -0.87 -17.58
N TYR A 269 -14.14 -1.96 -17.63
CA TYR A 269 -12.82 -1.94 -18.25
C TYR A 269 -12.94 -2.03 -19.78
N ASP A 270 -12.23 -1.19 -20.52
CA ASP A 270 -12.23 -1.14 -21.98
C ASP A 270 -10.81 -1.39 -22.52
N CYS A 271 -10.62 -2.55 -23.14
CA CYS A 271 -9.33 -2.97 -23.68
C CYS A 271 -8.80 -2.02 -24.78
N SER A 272 -9.67 -1.30 -25.50
CA SER A 272 -9.24 -0.35 -26.52
C SER A 272 -8.63 0.91 -25.92
N LEU A 273 -9.16 1.38 -24.78
CA LEU A 273 -8.58 2.49 -24.02
C LEU A 273 -7.22 2.09 -23.43
N GLU A 274 -7.09 0.86 -22.92
CA GLU A 274 -5.81 0.32 -22.41
C GLU A 274 -4.71 0.37 -23.48
N VAL A 275 -5.00 0.02 -24.74
CA VAL A 275 -4.00 0.08 -25.82
C VAL A 275 -3.41 1.48 -25.94
N SER A 276 -4.26 2.49 -26.00
CA SER A 276 -3.81 3.89 -26.12
C SER A 276 -3.09 4.41 -24.86
N ALA A 277 -3.58 4.05 -23.66
CA ALA A 277 -2.94 4.42 -22.40
C ALA A 277 -1.55 3.78 -22.25
N MET A 278 -1.44 2.47 -22.55
CA MET A 278 -0.17 1.74 -22.51
C MET A 278 0.82 2.27 -23.56
N ALA A 279 0.35 2.60 -24.76
CA ALA A 279 1.19 3.19 -25.80
C ALA A 279 1.81 4.52 -25.36
N HIS A 280 1.03 5.38 -24.68
CA HIS A 280 1.55 6.62 -24.11
C HIS A 280 2.50 6.39 -22.94
N ALA A 281 2.12 5.55 -21.97
CA ALA A 281 2.97 5.22 -20.83
C ALA A 281 4.34 4.66 -21.27
N SER A 282 4.35 3.82 -22.31
CA SER A 282 5.57 3.20 -22.86
C SER A 282 6.53 4.18 -23.53
N ARG A 283 6.12 5.44 -23.77
CA ARG A 283 7.02 6.49 -24.24
C ARG A 283 7.97 6.97 -23.14
N CYS A 284 7.64 6.71 -21.87
CA CYS A 284 8.43 7.14 -20.72
C CYS A 284 8.66 8.65 -20.66
N ILE A 285 7.60 9.42 -20.92
CA ILE A 285 7.60 10.89 -20.80
C ILE A 285 6.47 11.27 -19.84
N ASP A 286 6.81 11.92 -18.73
CA ASP A 286 5.87 12.37 -17.70
C ASP A 286 5.13 13.65 -18.16
N GLU A 287 4.25 13.48 -19.14
CA GLU A 287 3.39 14.52 -19.67
C GLU A 287 2.05 13.92 -20.14
N HIS A 288 1.05 14.76 -20.36
CA HIS A 288 -0.19 14.33 -21.00
C HIS A 288 0.04 13.99 -22.48
N SER A 289 -0.66 12.97 -23.00
CA SER A 289 -0.65 12.70 -24.44
C SER A 289 -1.36 13.81 -25.21
N ASP A 290 -0.97 13.98 -26.48
CA ASP A 290 -1.60 14.91 -27.39
C ASP A 290 -3.09 14.57 -27.56
N LYS A 291 -3.98 15.55 -27.38
CA LYS A 291 -5.43 15.37 -27.47
C LYS A 291 -5.88 14.79 -28.82
N SER A 292 -5.14 15.04 -29.91
CA SER A 292 -5.42 14.48 -31.23
C SER A 292 -5.26 12.97 -31.30
N LEU A 293 -4.45 12.37 -30.42
CA LEU A 293 -4.24 10.93 -30.32
C LEU A 293 -5.31 10.24 -29.46
N ARG A 294 -6.12 11.00 -28.73
CA ARG A 294 -7.16 10.52 -27.82
C ARG A 294 -8.43 11.39 -27.87
N PRO A 295 -9.06 11.53 -29.05
CA PRO A 295 -10.21 12.42 -29.23
C PRO A 295 -11.37 12.00 -28.32
N LEU A 296 -11.89 12.95 -27.54
CA LEU A 296 -13.00 12.73 -26.59
C LEU A 296 -12.70 11.70 -25.48
N VAL A 297 -11.42 11.49 -25.18
CA VAL A 297 -10.94 10.59 -24.12
C VAL A 297 -10.14 11.40 -23.10
N GLY A 298 -10.58 11.33 -21.85
CA GLY A 298 -9.91 11.91 -20.70
C GLY A 298 -8.64 11.14 -20.35
N GLU A 299 -7.74 11.76 -19.60
CA GLU A 299 -6.46 11.15 -19.23
C GLU A 299 -6.01 11.61 -17.85
N ASN A 300 -5.57 10.67 -17.02
CA ASN A 300 -4.78 10.94 -15.83
C ASN A 300 -3.40 10.30 -15.99
N VAL A 301 -2.36 11.01 -15.52
CA VAL A 301 -0.97 10.56 -15.55
C VAL A 301 -0.42 10.59 -14.12
N TYR A 302 0.36 9.59 -13.76
CA TYR A 302 1.05 9.50 -12.48
C TYR A 302 2.43 8.89 -12.68
N MET A 303 3.44 9.48 -12.06
CA MET A 303 4.82 9.04 -12.13
C MET A 303 5.40 8.89 -10.74
N VAL A 304 6.16 7.81 -10.55
CA VAL A 304 7.02 7.61 -9.39
C VAL A 304 8.44 7.33 -9.83
N GLY A 305 9.43 7.96 -9.16
CA GLY A 305 10.86 7.79 -9.44
C GLY A 305 11.44 6.41 -9.06
N VAL A 306 10.58 5.44 -8.76
CA VAL A 306 10.94 4.06 -8.46
C VAL A 306 10.73 3.21 -9.72
N VAL A 307 11.76 2.46 -10.10
CA VAL A 307 11.71 1.55 -11.25
C VAL A 307 11.04 0.22 -10.88
N ASP A 308 10.42 -0.45 -11.86
CA ASP A 308 9.85 -1.80 -11.73
C ASP A 308 8.85 -1.99 -10.58
N VAL A 309 8.10 -0.94 -10.24
CA VAL A 309 7.03 -1.01 -9.23
C VAL A 309 5.99 -2.04 -9.68
N ASP A 310 5.57 -2.90 -8.76
CA ASP A 310 4.51 -3.87 -9.05
C ASP A 310 3.27 -3.17 -9.65
N LYS A 311 2.69 -3.74 -10.71
CA LYS A 311 1.63 -3.07 -11.46
C LYS A 311 0.34 -2.92 -10.67
N VAL A 312 0.06 -3.85 -9.75
CA VAL A 312 -1.09 -3.77 -8.85
C VAL A 312 -0.88 -2.64 -7.83
N LYS A 313 0.34 -2.51 -7.30
CA LYS A 313 0.71 -1.40 -6.41
C LYS A 313 0.63 -0.05 -7.11
N ALA A 314 1.26 0.08 -8.29
CA ALA A 314 1.20 1.29 -9.10
C ALA A 314 -0.25 1.69 -9.42
N ALA A 315 -1.11 0.70 -9.71
CA ALA A 315 -2.53 0.94 -9.95
C ALA A 315 -3.26 1.49 -8.72
N ALA A 316 -3.01 0.91 -7.55
CA ALA A 316 -3.60 1.34 -6.30
C ALA A 316 -3.13 2.75 -5.91
N GLU A 317 -1.83 3.02 -6.02
CA GLU A 317 -1.21 4.29 -5.66
C GLU A 317 -1.63 5.42 -6.59
N ALA A 318 -1.53 5.25 -7.91
CA ALA A 318 -1.95 6.25 -8.88
C ALA A 318 -3.42 6.64 -8.67
N SER A 319 -4.30 5.64 -8.52
CA SER A 319 -5.73 5.87 -8.26
C SER A 319 -5.97 6.63 -6.95
N LYS A 320 -5.19 6.35 -5.90
CA LYS A 320 -5.29 7.03 -4.61
C LYS A 320 -4.82 8.49 -4.72
N VAL A 321 -3.66 8.74 -5.29
CA VAL A 321 -3.09 10.09 -5.44
C VAL A 321 -4.02 11.00 -6.25
N TRP A 322 -4.57 10.49 -7.35
CA TRP A 322 -5.56 11.23 -8.13
C TRP A 322 -6.83 11.53 -7.35
N TRP A 323 -7.33 10.58 -6.56
CA TRP A 323 -8.56 10.74 -5.79
C TRP A 323 -8.41 11.67 -4.57
N ASP A 324 -7.27 11.60 -3.88
CA ASP A 324 -6.95 12.38 -2.68
C ASP A 324 -6.95 13.90 -2.93
N GLU A 325 -6.92 14.35 -4.19
CA GLU A 325 -7.07 15.75 -4.57
C GLU A 325 -8.33 16.38 -3.95
N LEU A 326 -9.44 15.64 -3.81
CA LEU A 326 -10.66 16.12 -3.14
C LEU A 326 -10.42 16.45 -1.67
N ALA A 327 -9.79 15.53 -0.93
CA ALA A 327 -9.51 15.72 0.48
C ALA A 327 -8.40 16.76 0.72
N LYS A 328 -7.54 16.99 -0.27
CA LYS A 328 -6.42 17.94 -0.18
C LYS A 328 -6.78 19.37 -0.58
N TYR A 329 -7.55 19.54 -1.66
CA TYR A 329 -7.83 20.86 -2.25
C TYR A 329 -9.31 21.21 -2.28
N GLY A 330 -10.17 20.20 -2.40
CA GLY A 330 -11.62 20.34 -2.38
C GLY A 330 -12.23 20.95 -3.65
N VAL A 331 -13.52 20.68 -3.84
CA VAL A 331 -14.34 21.27 -4.93
C VAL A 331 -15.34 22.26 -4.34
N GLY A 332 -16.03 21.83 -3.28
CA GLY A 332 -17.08 22.57 -2.61
C GLY A 332 -18.49 22.09 -2.98
N PRO A 333 -19.52 22.55 -2.26
CA PRO A 333 -20.86 21.96 -2.29
C PRO A 333 -21.62 22.18 -3.61
N SER A 334 -21.19 23.12 -4.46
CA SER A 334 -21.78 23.33 -5.78
C SER A 334 -21.43 22.23 -6.78
N ASN A 335 -20.37 21.46 -6.51
CA ASN A 335 -19.84 20.40 -7.39
C ASN A 335 -19.57 20.84 -8.84
N ASN A 336 -19.36 22.14 -9.06
CA ASN A 336 -19.12 22.72 -10.38
C ASN A 336 -17.62 22.78 -10.67
N PHE A 337 -17.20 22.24 -11.82
CA PHE A 337 -15.82 22.27 -12.26
C PHE A 337 -15.48 23.59 -12.97
N THR A 338 -15.28 24.63 -12.17
CA THR A 338 -15.07 26.01 -12.67
C THR A 338 -13.66 26.24 -13.23
N ASP A 339 -13.52 27.26 -14.07
CA ASP A 339 -12.22 27.81 -14.49
C ASP A 339 -11.27 28.08 -13.31
N SER A 340 -11.80 28.62 -12.21
CA SER A 340 -11.00 28.95 -11.02
C SER A 340 -10.39 27.73 -10.35
N LEU A 341 -11.03 26.56 -10.48
CA LEU A 341 -10.51 25.29 -10.00
C LEU A 341 -9.47 24.72 -10.96
N TRP A 342 -9.72 24.82 -12.27
CA TRP A 342 -8.87 24.24 -13.29
C TRP A 342 -7.55 24.99 -13.49
N TYR A 343 -7.60 26.33 -13.53
CA TYR A 343 -6.43 27.17 -13.79
C TYR A 343 -5.71 27.66 -12.53
N SER A 344 -6.07 27.14 -11.36
CA SER A 344 -5.41 27.50 -10.11
C SER A 344 -3.97 26.98 -10.09
N PRO A 345 -2.97 27.83 -9.75
CA PRO A 345 -1.60 27.36 -9.56
C PRO A 345 -1.42 26.52 -8.29
N GLU A 346 -2.34 26.63 -7.33
CA GLU A 346 -2.25 25.99 -6.00
C GLU A 346 -3.12 24.73 -5.89
N VAL A 347 -4.10 24.57 -6.76
CA VAL A 347 -5.07 23.45 -6.73
C VAL A 347 -4.86 22.55 -7.93
N LYS A 348 -4.61 21.27 -7.65
CA LYS A 348 -4.65 20.21 -8.65
C LYS A 348 -5.85 19.33 -8.33
N ILE A 349 -6.91 19.46 -9.12
CA ILE A 349 -8.19 18.74 -8.87
C ILE A 349 -8.68 17.95 -10.09
N GLY A 350 -8.01 18.14 -11.24
CA GLY A 350 -8.42 17.60 -12.53
C GLY A 350 -8.40 16.07 -12.60
N HIS A 351 -7.55 15.41 -11.81
CA HIS A 351 -7.48 13.96 -11.80
C HIS A 351 -8.67 13.38 -11.04
N TYR A 352 -8.98 13.95 -9.86
CA TYR A 352 -10.18 13.59 -9.09
C TYR A 352 -11.45 13.81 -9.90
N THR A 353 -11.60 14.97 -10.54
CA THR A 353 -12.83 15.28 -11.28
C THR A 353 -13.07 14.29 -12.43
N GLN A 354 -12.01 13.85 -13.12
CA GLN A 354 -12.13 12.85 -14.17
C GLN A 354 -12.55 11.48 -13.61
N MET A 355 -12.00 11.06 -12.47
CA MET A 355 -12.41 9.82 -11.81
C MET A 355 -13.87 9.88 -11.29
N ALA A 356 -14.31 11.05 -10.84
CA ALA A 356 -15.63 11.30 -10.27
C ALA A 356 -16.71 11.67 -11.31
N TRP A 357 -16.37 11.76 -12.60
CA TRP A 357 -17.28 12.24 -13.64
C TRP A 357 -18.46 11.28 -13.87
N ASP A 358 -19.72 11.71 -13.67
CA ASP A 358 -20.85 10.76 -13.62
C ASP A 358 -21.09 10.01 -14.93
N THR A 359 -20.89 10.67 -16.08
CA THR A 359 -21.09 10.09 -17.41
C THR A 359 -19.90 9.30 -17.95
N THR A 360 -18.71 9.42 -17.35
CA THR A 360 -17.55 8.60 -17.71
C THR A 360 -17.73 7.20 -17.12
N TYR A 361 -17.73 6.16 -17.96
CA TYR A 361 -17.95 4.78 -17.51
C TYR A 361 -17.01 3.76 -18.14
N ARG A 362 -16.11 4.13 -19.05
CA ARG A 362 -15.11 3.23 -19.63
C ARG A 362 -13.72 3.64 -19.17
N LEU A 363 -12.97 2.68 -18.67
CA LEU A 363 -11.63 2.85 -18.11
C LEU A 363 -10.65 1.91 -18.81
N GLY A 364 -9.49 2.41 -19.21
CA GLY A 364 -8.37 1.57 -19.62
C GLY A 364 -7.05 2.20 -19.22
N CYS A 365 -6.15 1.43 -18.63
CA CYS A 365 -4.93 1.95 -18.01
C CYS A 365 -3.69 1.17 -18.45
N GLY A 366 -2.54 1.83 -18.45
CA GLY A 366 -1.24 1.22 -18.68
C GLY A 366 -0.22 1.62 -17.63
N VAL A 367 0.58 0.65 -17.18
CA VAL A 367 1.73 0.85 -16.28
C VAL A 367 3.00 0.44 -17.03
N ALA A 368 3.86 1.42 -17.32
CA ALA A 368 5.13 1.21 -17.98
C ALA A 368 6.29 1.30 -16.97
N HIS A 369 7.15 0.28 -16.99
CA HIS A 369 8.43 0.28 -16.29
C HIS A 369 9.47 0.97 -17.17
N CYS A 370 9.83 2.19 -16.80
CA CYS A 370 10.75 3.05 -17.54
C CYS A 370 12.17 2.98 -16.94
N PRO A 371 13.20 3.43 -17.67
CA PRO A 371 14.59 3.32 -17.21
C PRO A 371 14.90 3.96 -15.84
N ASN A 372 14.13 4.97 -15.44
CA ASN A 372 14.36 5.75 -14.22
C ASN A 372 13.07 6.04 -13.43
N MET A 373 11.93 5.46 -13.81
CA MET A 373 10.63 5.70 -13.18
C MET A 373 9.64 4.57 -13.50
N THR A 374 8.51 4.56 -12.80
CA THR A 374 7.31 3.82 -13.23
C THR A 374 6.24 4.86 -13.59
N LEU A 375 5.72 4.77 -14.82
CA LEU A 375 4.73 5.70 -15.35
C LEU A 375 3.38 5.00 -15.51
N THR A 376 2.35 5.59 -14.93
CA THR A 376 0.97 5.11 -14.97
C THR A 376 0.09 6.10 -15.72
N VAL A 377 -0.66 5.60 -16.70
CA VAL A 377 -1.61 6.39 -17.49
C VAL A 377 -2.96 5.69 -17.47
N CYS A 378 -4.04 6.42 -17.20
CA CYS A 378 -5.41 5.93 -17.38
C CYS A 378 -6.16 6.82 -18.36
N HIS A 379 -6.89 6.17 -19.27
CA HIS A 379 -7.78 6.80 -20.23
C HIS A 379 -9.24 6.56 -19.85
N TYR A 380 -10.07 7.59 -20.09
CA TYR A 380 -11.44 7.67 -19.59
C TYR A 380 -12.39 8.03 -20.73
N ALA A 381 -13.43 7.24 -20.95
CA ALA A 381 -14.42 7.53 -21.99
C ALA A 381 -15.88 7.39 -21.52
N PRO A 382 -16.77 8.29 -21.97
CA PRO A 382 -16.48 9.60 -22.57
C PRO A 382 -15.61 10.48 -21.66
N GLN A 383 -14.86 11.43 -22.22
CA GLN A 383 -14.07 12.37 -21.42
C GLN A 383 -14.95 13.15 -20.44
N GLY A 384 -14.40 13.47 -19.28
CA GLY A 384 -14.99 14.42 -18.34
C GLY A 384 -14.31 15.78 -18.42
N ASN A 385 -14.23 16.45 -17.28
CA ASN A 385 -13.53 17.73 -17.10
C ASN A 385 -14.01 18.83 -18.07
N TYR A 386 -15.32 18.86 -18.33
CA TYR A 386 -15.94 19.99 -19.02
C TYR A 386 -16.05 21.16 -18.05
N ILE A 387 -15.37 22.25 -18.40
CA ILE A 387 -15.38 23.48 -17.61
C ILE A 387 -16.81 24.02 -17.51
N ASP A 388 -17.16 24.49 -16.32
CA ASP A 388 -18.48 25.01 -15.94
C ASP A 388 -19.63 23.99 -15.99
N GLU A 389 -19.30 22.69 -16.07
CA GLU A 389 -20.25 21.61 -15.84
C GLU A 389 -20.13 21.02 -14.43
N LEU A 390 -21.22 20.41 -13.97
CA LEU A 390 -21.18 19.60 -12.75
C LEU A 390 -20.34 18.35 -13.00
N ILE A 391 -19.44 18.04 -12.06
CA ILE A 391 -18.66 16.79 -12.09
C ILE A 391 -19.61 15.58 -12.10
N TYR A 392 -20.66 15.66 -11.30
CA TYR A 392 -21.76 14.72 -11.29
C TYR A 392 -23.06 15.41 -10.91
N LYS A 393 -24.19 14.86 -11.37
CA LYS A 393 -25.51 15.35 -10.97
C LYS A 393 -25.73 15.11 -9.47
N ILE A 394 -25.90 16.19 -8.70
CA ILE A 394 -26.21 16.14 -7.27
C ILE A 394 -27.62 15.54 -7.05
N GLY A 395 -27.74 14.65 -6.07
CA GLY A 395 -29.00 14.09 -5.61
C GLY A 395 -28.81 12.77 -4.86
N ASP A 396 -29.90 12.17 -4.36
CA ASP A 396 -29.81 10.88 -3.68
C ASP A 396 -29.42 9.75 -4.65
N PRO A 397 -28.56 8.81 -4.23
CA PRO A 397 -28.15 7.68 -5.05
C PRO A 397 -29.35 6.83 -5.45
N CYS A 398 -29.19 6.11 -6.56
CA CYS A 398 -30.26 5.25 -7.06
C CYS A 398 -30.67 4.21 -6.00
N THR A 399 -31.99 4.02 -5.87
CA THR A 399 -32.60 3.01 -4.97
C THR A 399 -33.37 1.94 -5.75
N SER A 400 -33.51 2.15 -7.06
CA SER A 400 -34.10 1.25 -8.05
C SER A 400 -33.59 1.64 -9.44
N ASP A 401 -33.83 0.78 -10.44
CA ASP A 401 -33.41 1.01 -11.83
C ASP A 401 -33.97 2.33 -12.41
N SER A 402 -35.16 2.76 -11.97
CA SER A 402 -35.75 4.03 -12.41
C SER A 402 -34.96 5.28 -11.97
N GLY A 403 -34.04 5.14 -11.00
CA GLY A 403 -33.12 6.20 -10.61
C GLY A 403 -31.94 6.38 -11.57
N CYS A 404 -31.73 5.42 -12.48
CA CYS A 404 -30.61 5.44 -13.41
C CYS A 404 -30.99 5.99 -14.79
N PRO A 405 -30.02 6.54 -15.55
CA PRO A 405 -30.27 7.05 -16.89
C PRO A 405 -30.69 5.95 -17.87
N GLY A 406 -31.71 6.20 -18.69
CA GLY A 406 -32.09 5.30 -19.77
C GLY A 406 -32.55 3.92 -19.27
N SER A 407 -31.97 2.86 -19.83
CA SER A 407 -32.26 1.46 -19.49
C SER A 407 -31.28 0.85 -18.49
N TYR A 408 -30.49 1.66 -17.80
CA TYR A 408 -29.47 1.21 -16.85
C TYR A 408 -30.08 0.65 -15.56
N THR A 409 -29.36 -0.26 -14.91
CA THR A 409 -29.80 -0.86 -13.64
C THR A 409 -29.07 -0.25 -12.45
N CYS A 410 -29.67 -0.29 -11.27
CA CYS A 410 -29.07 0.26 -10.06
C CYS A 410 -28.43 -0.85 -9.20
N SER A 411 -27.15 -0.69 -8.90
CA SER A 411 -26.49 -1.37 -7.79
C SER A 411 -26.80 -0.62 -6.48
N VAL A 412 -27.92 -0.94 -5.85
CA VAL A 412 -28.43 -0.20 -4.67
C VAL A 412 -27.41 -0.16 -3.52
N ALA A 413 -26.69 -1.26 -3.28
CA ALA A 413 -25.68 -1.33 -2.22
C ALA A 413 -24.49 -0.38 -2.48
N GLU A 414 -24.18 -0.13 -3.75
CA GLU A 414 -23.05 0.73 -4.15
C GLU A 414 -23.50 2.17 -4.46
N GLY A 415 -24.78 2.40 -4.77
CA GLY A 415 -25.28 3.68 -5.26
C GLY A 415 -24.80 4.02 -6.68
N LEU A 416 -24.54 2.99 -7.50
CA LEU A 416 -24.00 3.12 -8.86
C LEU A 416 -24.96 2.56 -9.91
N CYS A 417 -25.01 3.21 -11.07
CA CYS A 417 -25.81 2.80 -12.22
C CYS A 417 -24.97 1.94 -13.18
N ASN A 418 -25.35 0.68 -13.37
CA ASN A 418 -24.68 -0.23 -14.31
C ASN A 418 -25.16 0.05 -15.73
N VAL A 419 -24.21 0.28 -16.62
CA VAL A 419 -24.47 0.32 -18.07
C VAL A 419 -24.73 -1.12 -18.53
N VAL A 420 -25.92 -1.37 -19.06
CA VAL A 420 -26.39 -2.69 -19.55
C VAL A 420 -26.34 -2.79 -21.06
#